data_AF-A0A950ZCE5-F1
#
_entry.id   AF-A0A950ZCE5-F1
#
_cell.length_a   1.000
_cell.length_b   1.000
_cell.length_c   1.000
_cell.angle_alpha   90.00
_cell.angle_beta   90.00
_cell.angle_gamma   90.00
#
_symmetry.space_group_name_H-M   'P 1'
#
loop_
_entity.id
_entity.type
_entity.pdbx_description
1 polymer ?
#
loop_
_entity_poly.entity_id
_entity_poly.type
_entity_poly.pdbx_seq_one_letter_code
_entity_poly.pdbx_strand_id
1 'polypeptide(L)'
;MYKYFHVLNIGFQNTFVYRWNFLLRCLFSFVPLMGMIFLWRAVYAGGGVQGYTFGGMISYFVALVILDSLASPTEDDWQIAAEIRDGLINQFLLKPVNYYFYRFCLFWSSRLIYTLVVAIPVAVLIFILRKYLVFPDSLLHWGQSALAVVLSACLQFGIAYCTAMMAFWLLDI
;
A
#
# COMPACT_ATOMS: atom_id res chain seq x y z
N MET A 1 9.81 -25.10 -2.58
CA MET A 1 9.11 -24.08 -1.77
C MET A 1 10.07 -23.26 -0.91
N TYR A 2 11.05 -23.88 -0.24
CA TYR A 2 12.06 -23.19 0.58
C TYR A 2 12.73 -21.97 -0.09
N LYS A 3 13.02 -22.03 -1.39
CA LYS A 3 13.63 -20.91 -2.13
C LYS A 3 12.84 -19.60 -2.07
N TYR A 4 11.51 -19.65 -2.24
CA TYR A 4 10.67 -18.44 -2.25
C TYR A 4 10.47 -17.88 -0.83
N PHE A 5 10.47 -18.77 0.18
CA PHE A 5 10.47 -18.34 1.56
C PHE A 5 11.76 -17.61 1.95
N HIS A 6 12.92 -18.07 1.46
CA HIS A 6 14.17 -17.33 1.63
C HIS A 6 14.13 -15.96 0.93
N VAL A 7 13.54 -15.87 -0.27
CA VAL A 7 13.36 -14.58 -0.96
C VAL A 7 12.46 -13.65 -0.13
N LEU A 8 11.36 -14.14 0.43
CA LEU A 8 10.50 -13.37 1.34
C LEU A 8 11.28 -12.85 2.54
N ASN A 9 12.10 -13.70 3.18
CA ASN A 9 12.90 -13.31 4.33
C ASN A 9 13.96 -12.25 3.98
N ILE A 10 14.64 -12.38 2.84
CA ILE A 10 15.58 -11.37 2.34
C ILE A 10 14.83 -10.06 2.08
N GLY A 11 13.67 -10.13 1.44
CA GLY A 11 12.83 -8.97 1.17
C GLY A 11 12.36 -8.26 2.45
N PHE A 12 12.02 -9.00 3.50
CA PHE A 12 11.72 -8.43 4.81
C PHE A 12 12.90 -7.67 5.39
N GLN A 13 14.10 -8.25 5.38
CA GLN A 13 15.29 -7.60 5.90
C GLN A 13 15.62 -6.33 5.12
N ASN A 14 15.60 -6.40 3.79
CA ASN A 14 15.86 -5.26 2.91
C ASN A 14 14.85 -4.14 3.13
N THR A 15 13.57 -4.48 3.29
CA THR A 15 12.50 -3.49 3.46
C THR A 15 12.52 -2.87 4.86
N PHE A 16 12.84 -3.64 5.89
CA PHE A 16 12.85 -3.17 7.27
C PHE A 16 13.90 -2.08 7.54
N VAL A 17 14.94 -1.99 6.71
CA VAL A 17 15.91 -0.87 6.72
C VAL A 17 15.19 0.46 6.55
N TYR A 18 14.13 0.52 5.73
CA TYR A 18 13.39 1.73 5.39
C TYR A 18 12.24 2.06 6.36
N ARG A 19 12.11 1.36 7.49
CA ARG A 19 11.02 1.53 8.47
C ARG A 19 10.78 2.99 8.90
N TRP A 20 11.84 3.79 9.03
CA TRP A 20 11.70 5.21 9.39
C TRP A 20 11.09 6.03 8.25
N ASN A 21 11.43 5.73 6.99
CA ASN A 21 10.79 6.36 5.83
C ASN A 21 9.29 6.04 5.81
N PHE A 22 8.92 4.79 6.08
CA PHE A 22 7.50 4.38 6.12
C PHE A 22 6.74 5.06 7.25
N LEU A 23 7.34 5.10 8.45
CA LEU A 23 6.75 5.76 9.61
C LEU A 23 6.54 7.25 9.34
N LEU A 24 7.57 7.96 8.84
CA LEU A 24 7.48 9.38 8.52
C LEU A 24 6.46 9.65 7.42
N ARG A 25 6.46 8.86 6.34
CA ARG A 25 5.48 8.97 5.25
C ARG A 25 4.05 8.83 5.77
N CYS A 26 3.79 7.86 6.64
CA CYS A 26 2.47 7.71 7.27
C CYS A 26 2.13 8.88 8.22
N LEU A 27 3.07 9.39 9.00
CA LEU A 27 2.80 10.54 9.86
C LEU A 27 2.46 11.79 9.03
N PHE A 28 3.19 12.02 7.94
CA PHE A 28 2.92 13.14 7.05
C PHE A 28 1.63 12.99 6.25
N SER A 29 1.15 11.77 6.00
CA SER A 29 -0.17 11.57 5.37
C SER A 29 -1.33 12.03 6.27
N PHE A 30 -1.09 12.25 7.57
CA PHE A 30 -2.09 12.83 8.47
C PHE A 30 -2.26 14.35 8.28
N VAL A 31 -1.28 15.05 7.69
CA VAL A 31 -1.39 16.49 7.42
C VAL A 31 -2.55 16.82 6.47
N PRO A 32 -2.65 16.22 5.26
CA PRO A 32 -3.81 16.46 4.39
C PRO A 32 -5.12 15.97 5.02
N LEU A 33 -5.10 14.90 5.82
CA LEU A 33 -6.26 14.44 6.57
C LEU A 33 -6.76 15.50 7.56
N MET A 34 -5.87 16.13 8.32
CA MET A 34 -6.23 17.23 9.22
C MET A 34 -6.85 18.40 8.46
N GLY A 35 -6.28 18.75 7.30
CA GLY A 35 -6.86 19.74 6.39
C GLY A 35 -8.30 19.42 6.00
N MET A 36 -8.56 18.16 5.60
CA MET A 36 -9.91 17.69 5.28
C MET A 36 -10.84 17.75 6.49
N ILE A 37 -10.39 17.35 7.69
CA ILE A 37 -11.21 17.42 8.90
C ILE A 37 -11.61 18.87 9.22
N PHE A 38 -10.68 19.83 9.13
CA PHE A 38 -10.98 21.23 9.37
C PHE A 38 -11.92 21.82 8.31
N LEU A 39 -11.69 21.49 7.04
CA LEU A 39 -12.56 21.90 5.94
C LEU A 39 -13.98 21.41 6.17
N TRP A 40 -14.16 20.11 6.41
CA TRP A 40 -15.48 19.53 6.61
C TRP A 40 -16.13 20.02 7.90
N ARG A 41 -15.36 20.32 8.94
CA ARG A 41 -15.89 20.98 10.14
C ARG A 41 -16.50 22.36 9.81
N ALA A 42 -15.84 23.15 8.97
CA ALA A 42 -16.37 24.44 8.53
C ALA A 42 -17.64 24.28 7.68
N VAL A 43 -17.67 23.32 6.76
CA VAL A 43 -18.86 23.01 5.95
C VAL A 43 -20.06 22.62 6.83
N TYR A 44 -19.85 21.75 7.81
CA TYR A 44 -20.92 21.33 8.72
C TYR A 44 -21.37 22.42 9.69
N ALA A 45 -20.53 23.42 9.98
CA ALA A 45 -20.95 24.62 10.71
C ALA A 45 -21.88 25.54 9.87
N GLY A 46 -21.78 25.50 8.54
CA GLY A 46 -22.55 26.31 7.61
C GLY A 46 -23.89 25.73 7.16
N GLY A 47 -24.36 24.62 7.76
CA GLY A 47 -25.64 23.99 7.41
C GLY A 47 -25.56 22.51 7.02
N GLY A 48 -24.35 21.94 6.96
CA GLY A 48 -24.16 20.51 6.69
C GLY A 48 -24.45 20.09 5.25
N VAL A 49 -24.32 18.79 4.99
CA VAL A 49 -24.60 18.17 3.70
C VAL A 49 -25.74 17.16 3.87
N GLN A 50 -26.78 17.28 3.04
CA GLN A 50 -27.93 16.37 3.12
C GLN A 50 -27.51 14.92 2.83
N GLY A 51 -28.00 13.99 3.66
CA GLY A 51 -27.72 12.56 3.53
C GLY A 51 -26.38 12.09 4.10
N TYR A 52 -25.49 13.00 4.53
CA TYR A 52 -24.19 12.65 5.10
C TYR A 52 -23.99 13.23 6.49
N THR A 53 -23.42 12.45 7.40
CA THR A 53 -23.04 12.90 8.73
C THR A 53 -21.56 13.30 8.76
N PHE A 54 -21.21 14.24 9.64
CA PHE A 54 -19.82 14.64 9.85
C PHE A 54 -18.93 13.45 10.21
N GLY A 55 -19.41 12.55 11.08
CA GLY A 55 -18.70 11.32 11.44
C GLY A 55 -18.50 10.39 10.24
N GLY A 56 -19.51 10.24 9.38
CA GLY A 56 -19.40 9.48 8.13
C GLY A 56 -18.31 10.04 7.20
N MET A 57 -18.25 11.37 7.07
CA MET A 57 -17.22 12.03 6.26
C MET A 57 -15.80 11.83 6.83
N ILE A 58 -15.62 11.98 8.14
CA ILE A 58 -14.32 11.69 8.79
C ILE A 58 -13.92 10.24 8.57
N SER A 59 -14.86 9.31 8.77
CA SER A 59 -14.62 7.88 8.62
C SER A 59 -14.17 7.53 7.20
N TYR A 60 -14.78 8.15 6.20
CA TYR A 60 -14.40 8.01 4.80
C TYR A 60 -12.95 8.46 4.55
N PHE A 61 -12.55 9.65 5.00
CA PHE A 61 -11.17 10.13 4.79
C PHE A 61 -10.14 9.32 5.58
N VAL A 62 -10.47 8.88 6.78
CA VAL A 62 -9.60 7.97 7.54
C VAL A 62 -9.43 6.65 6.79
N ALA A 63 -10.52 6.06 6.28
CA ALA A 63 -10.45 4.87 5.45
C ALA A 63 -9.61 5.12 4.18
N LEU A 64 -9.75 6.28 3.54
CA LEU A 64 -8.97 6.65 2.36
C LEU A 64 -7.48 6.70 2.68
N VAL A 65 -7.06 7.34 3.78
CA VAL A 65 -5.65 7.36 4.19
C VAL A 65 -5.10 5.96 4.47
N ILE A 66 -5.89 5.11 5.13
CA ILE A 66 -5.49 3.72 5.40
C ILE A 66 -5.35 2.96 4.08
N LEU A 67 -6.35 3.02 3.20
CA LEU A 67 -6.34 2.33 1.92
C LEU A 67 -5.22 2.84 1.00
N ASP A 68 -4.98 4.15 0.95
CA ASP A 68 -3.88 4.74 0.18
C ASP A 68 -2.51 4.30 0.72
N SER A 69 -2.35 4.24 2.05
CA SER A 69 -1.13 3.71 2.65
C SER A 69 -0.91 2.24 2.28
N LEU A 70 -1.99 1.44 2.26
CA LEU A 70 -1.92 0.03 1.89
C LEU A 70 -1.75 -0.18 0.39
N ALA A 71 -2.29 0.70 -0.46
CA ALA A 71 -2.29 0.62 -1.94
C ALA A 71 -1.09 1.32 -2.59
N SER A 72 -0.35 2.14 -1.84
CA SER A 72 0.82 2.87 -2.33
C SER A 72 1.81 1.97 -3.05
N PRO A 73 2.24 2.32 -4.28
CA PRO A 73 3.20 1.51 -5.05
C PRO A 73 4.52 1.33 -4.30
N THR A 74 5.03 0.10 -4.34
CA THR A 74 6.44 -0.21 -4.13
C THR A 74 7.18 0.01 -5.45
N GLU A 75 8.45 0.41 -5.41
CA GLU A 75 9.29 0.81 -6.55
C GLU A 75 9.62 -0.33 -7.56
N ASP A 76 8.77 -1.35 -7.65
CA ASP A 76 9.04 -2.59 -8.36
C ASP A 76 9.13 -2.39 -9.89
N ASP A 77 8.34 -1.47 -10.46
CA ASP A 77 8.30 -1.19 -11.91
C ASP A 77 9.67 -0.75 -12.42
N TRP A 78 10.30 0.17 -11.69
CA TRP A 78 11.60 0.73 -12.06
C TRP A 78 12.72 -0.30 -11.93
N GLN A 79 12.68 -1.13 -10.87
CA GLN A 79 13.70 -2.16 -10.66
C GLN A 79 13.66 -3.25 -11.72
N ILE A 80 12.46 -3.70 -12.13
CA ILE A 80 12.33 -4.71 -13.18
C ILE A 80 12.85 -4.16 -14.51
N ALA A 81 12.46 -2.92 -14.86
CA ALA A 81 12.91 -2.28 -16.10
C ALA A 81 14.43 -2.07 -16.11
N ALA A 82 15.01 -1.63 -14.99
CA ALA A 82 16.46 -1.46 -14.83
C ALA A 82 17.21 -2.80 -14.95
N GLU A 83 16.72 -3.87 -14.33
CA GLU A 83 17.35 -5.19 -14.45
C GLU A 83 17.36 -5.74 -15.88
N ILE A 84 16.33 -5.43 -16.68
CA ILE A 84 16.29 -5.78 -18.10
C ILE A 84 17.31 -4.95 -18.86
N ARG A 85 17.29 -3.62 -18.67
CA ARG A 85 18.14 -2.66 -19.38
C ARG A 85 19.62 -2.91 -19.13
N ASP A 86 19.99 -3.20 -17.89
CA ASP A 86 21.38 -3.46 -17.47
C ASP A 86 21.81 -4.92 -17.71
N GLY A 87 20.94 -5.76 -18.28
CA GLY A 87 21.22 -7.18 -18.54
C GLY A 87 21.32 -8.04 -17.28
N LEU A 88 21.01 -7.48 -16.10
CA LEU A 88 21.01 -8.17 -14.81
C LEU A 88 19.96 -9.28 -14.75
N ILE A 89 18.91 -9.23 -15.57
CA ILE A 89 17.90 -10.28 -15.65
C ILE A 89 18.47 -11.65 -16.05
N ASN A 90 19.58 -11.69 -16.80
CA ASN A 90 20.23 -12.93 -17.25
C ASN A 90 20.62 -13.84 -16.07
N GLN A 91 21.04 -13.27 -14.94
CA GLN A 91 21.42 -14.05 -13.75
C GLN A 91 20.23 -14.81 -13.14
N PHE A 92 19.00 -14.32 -13.35
CA PHE A 92 17.77 -14.95 -12.89
C PHE A 92 17.29 -16.01 -13.87
N LEU A 93 17.43 -15.76 -15.18
CA LEU A 93 17.06 -16.72 -16.24
C LEU A 93 17.93 -17.98 -16.21
N LEU A 94 19.19 -17.87 -15.80
CA LEU A 94 20.11 -19.01 -15.65
C LEU A 94 19.87 -19.83 -14.37
N LYS A 95 19.14 -19.29 -13.39
CA LYS A 95 18.83 -19.98 -12.14
C LYS A 95 17.48 -20.70 -12.26
N PRO A 96 17.26 -21.82 -11.55
CA PRO A 96 15.97 -22.49 -11.53
C PRO A 96 14.96 -21.73 -10.66
N VAL A 97 14.72 -20.45 -10.93
CA VAL A 97 13.83 -19.54 -10.21
C VAL A 97 12.93 -18.85 -11.21
N ASN A 98 11.62 -18.91 -10.99
CA ASN A 98 10.70 -18.15 -11.82
C ASN A 98 10.75 -16.68 -11.41
N TYR A 99 11.11 -15.81 -12.35
CA TYR A 99 11.32 -14.38 -12.10
C TYR A 99 10.05 -13.65 -11.63
N TYR A 100 8.88 -14.00 -12.19
CA TYR A 100 7.60 -13.45 -11.75
C TYR A 100 7.33 -13.76 -10.27
N PHE A 101 7.47 -15.03 -9.86
CA PHE A 101 7.27 -15.40 -8.46
C PHE A 101 8.34 -14.82 -7.53
N TYR A 102 9.57 -14.66 -8.02
CA TYR A 102 10.63 -13.96 -7.28
C TYR A 102 10.22 -12.51 -6.97
N ARG A 103 9.80 -11.75 -7.98
CA ARG A 103 9.32 -10.38 -7.82
C ARG A 103 8.05 -10.29 -6.99
N PHE A 104 7.11 -11.23 -7.15
CA PHE A 104 5.90 -11.31 -6.35
C PHE A 104 6.21 -11.53 -4.86
N CYS A 105 7.20 -12.36 -4.53
CA CYS A 105 7.64 -12.53 -3.15
C CYS A 105 8.22 -11.23 -2.59
N LEU A 106 9.08 -10.55 -3.34
CA LEU A 106 9.63 -9.26 -2.89
C LEU A 106 8.53 -8.21 -2.68
N PHE A 107 7.61 -8.06 -3.62
CA PHE A 107 6.45 -7.18 -3.52
C PHE A 107 5.64 -7.43 -2.23
N TRP A 108 5.28 -8.70 -1.96
CA TRP A 108 4.55 -9.05 -0.74
C TRP A 108 5.38 -8.84 0.52
N SER A 109 6.68 -9.12 0.47
CA SER A 109 7.55 -8.89 1.61
C SER A 109 7.56 -7.42 2.01
N SER A 110 7.66 -6.54 1.02
CA SER A 110 7.71 -5.10 1.22
C SER A 110 6.40 -4.57 1.78
N ARG A 111 5.28 -5.00 1.19
CA ARG A 111 3.93 -4.58 1.59
C ARG A 111 3.57 -5.04 3.00
N LEU A 112 3.96 -6.25 3.40
CA LEU A 112 3.75 -6.73 4.77
C LEU A 112 4.54 -5.91 5.80
N ILE A 113 5.83 -5.65 5.54
CA ILE A 113 6.64 -4.84 6.47
C ILE A 113 6.12 -3.42 6.56
N TYR A 114 5.76 -2.81 5.43
CA TYR A 114 5.14 -1.48 5.42
C TYR A 114 3.87 -1.47 6.28
N THR A 115 2.98 -2.44 6.06
CA THR A 115 1.72 -2.57 6.81
C THR A 115 1.96 -2.71 8.30
N LEU A 116 2.93 -3.53 8.71
CA LEU A 116 3.29 -3.72 10.12
C LEU A 116 3.82 -2.43 10.77
N VAL A 117 4.67 -1.69 10.07
CA VAL A 117 5.21 -0.41 10.58
C VAL A 117 4.12 0.65 10.70
N VAL A 118 3.24 0.74 9.69
CA VAL A 118 2.16 1.73 9.61
C VAL A 118 0.97 1.39 10.53
N ALA A 119 0.82 0.13 10.95
CA ALA A 119 -0.24 -0.28 11.87
C ALA A 119 -0.22 0.53 13.17
N ILE A 120 0.96 0.88 13.70
CA ILE A 120 1.09 1.64 14.95
C ILE A 120 0.52 3.07 14.81
N PRO A 121 1.01 3.94 13.91
CA PRO A 121 0.47 5.29 13.76
C PRO A 121 -1.01 5.29 13.34
N VAL A 122 -1.44 4.33 12.51
CA VAL A 122 -2.86 4.19 12.14
C VAL A 122 -3.72 3.81 13.35
N ALA A 123 -3.27 2.90 14.21
CA ALA A 123 -3.99 2.55 15.43
C ALA A 123 -4.11 3.75 16.37
N VAL A 124 -3.05 4.56 16.51
CA VAL A 124 -3.08 5.81 17.27
C VAL A 124 -4.09 6.79 16.68
N LEU A 125 -4.11 6.98 15.36
CA LEU A 125 -5.08 7.83 14.67
C LEU A 125 -6.52 7.37 14.92
N ILE A 126 -6.80 6.09 14.76
CA ILE A 126 -8.12 5.49 15.02
C ILE A 126 -8.53 5.72 16.48
N PHE A 127 -7.60 5.54 17.43
CA PHE A 127 -7.87 5.76 18.85
C PHE A 127 -8.21 7.23 19.15
N ILE A 128 -7.51 8.19 18.54
CA ILE A 128 -7.77 9.63 18.71
C ILE A 128 -9.15 10.00 18.12
N LEU A 129 -9.47 9.49 16.94
CA LEU A 129 -10.69 9.84 16.21
C LEU A 129 -11.89 8.95 16.54
N ARG A 130 -11.75 7.98 17.45
CA ARG A 130 -12.77 6.93 17.74
C ARG A 130 -14.20 7.41 17.97
N LYS A 131 -14.38 8.63 18.49
CA LYS A 131 -15.70 9.22 18.76
C LYS A 131 -16.43 9.67 17.49
N TYR A 132 -15.69 9.90 16.41
CA TYR A 132 -16.20 10.33 15.11
C TYR A 132 -16.28 9.20 14.09
N LEU A 133 -15.64 8.06 14.38
CA LEU A 133 -15.58 6.93 13.46
C LEU A 133 -16.87 6.11 13.50
N VAL A 134 -17.40 5.84 12.32
CA VAL A 134 -18.52 4.95 12.05
C VAL A 134 -17.94 3.68 11.45
N PHE A 135 -18.11 2.57 12.15
CA PHE A 135 -17.63 1.26 11.71
C PHE A 135 -18.75 0.46 11.05
N PRO A 136 -18.44 -0.45 10.11
CA PRO A 136 -19.43 -1.37 9.57
C PRO A 136 -20.03 -2.28 10.66
N ASP A 137 -21.34 -2.49 10.61
CA ASP A 137 -22.07 -3.32 11.60
C ASP A 137 -21.79 -4.83 11.46
N SER A 138 -21.27 -5.27 10.31
CA SER A 138 -21.09 -6.68 9.97
C SER A 138 -19.63 -7.05 9.79
N LEU A 139 -19.23 -8.16 10.41
CA LEU A 139 -17.91 -8.77 10.22
C LEU A 139 -17.68 -9.21 8.77
N LEU A 140 -18.75 -9.49 8.01
CA LEU A 140 -18.66 -9.85 6.61
C LEU A 140 -18.08 -8.70 5.76
N HIS A 141 -18.45 -7.45 6.04
CA HIS A 141 -17.95 -6.29 5.31
C HIS A 141 -16.45 -6.09 5.54
N TRP A 142 -15.94 -6.38 6.74
CA TRP A 142 -14.52 -6.39 7.02
C TRP A 142 -13.77 -7.45 6.20
N GLY A 143 -14.32 -8.67 6.12
CA GLY A 143 -13.76 -9.74 5.30
C GLY A 143 -13.72 -9.39 3.80
N GLN A 144 -14.81 -8.81 3.28
CA GLN A 144 -14.88 -8.34 1.90
C GLN A 144 -13.90 -7.21 1.61
N SER A 145 -13.76 -6.24 2.53
CA SER A 145 -12.80 -5.16 2.41
C SER A 145 -11.35 -5.68 2.40
N ALA A 146 -11.02 -6.59 3.31
CA ALA A 146 -9.69 -7.23 3.35
C ALA A 146 -9.39 -7.99 2.06
N LEU A 147 -10.36 -8.75 1.54
CA LEU A 147 -10.23 -9.45 0.26
C LEU A 147 -10.03 -8.47 -0.90
N ALA A 148 -10.79 -7.38 -0.94
CA ALA A 148 -10.67 -6.35 -1.98
C ALA A 148 -9.28 -5.69 -1.97
N VAL A 149 -8.71 -5.40 -0.78
CA VAL A 149 -7.35 -4.86 -0.65
C VAL A 149 -6.31 -5.85 -1.17
N VAL A 150 -6.43 -7.14 -0.84
CA VAL A 150 -5.51 -8.18 -1.34
C VAL A 150 -5.60 -8.31 -2.86
N LEU A 151 -6.81 -8.35 -3.42
CA LEU A 151 -7.01 -8.42 -4.87
C LEU A 151 -6.50 -7.15 -5.58
N SER A 152 -6.71 -5.98 -4.99
CA SER A 152 -6.16 -4.71 -5.49
C SER A 152 -4.63 -4.75 -5.54
N ALA A 153 -3.96 -5.27 -4.51
CA ALA A 153 -2.52 -5.46 -4.51
C ALA A 153 -2.05 -6.43 -5.61
N CYS A 154 -2.74 -7.55 -5.80
CA CYS A 154 -2.44 -8.49 -6.89
C CYS A 154 -2.61 -7.84 -8.28
N LEU A 155 -3.68 -7.06 -8.48
CA LEU A 155 -3.91 -6.32 -9.71
C LEU A 155 -2.82 -5.28 -9.95
N GLN A 156 -2.47 -4.51 -8.92
CA GLN A 156 -1.41 -3.53 -8.98
C GLN A 156 -0.09 -4.17 -9.41
N PHE A 157 0.31 -5.28 -8.78
CA PHE A 157 1.52 -6.02 -9.15
C PHE A 157 1.45 -6.56 -10.59
N GLY A 158 0.30 -7.09 -11.02
CA GLY A 158 0.12 -7.57 -12.37
C GLY A 158 0.31 -6.47 -13.41
N ILE A 159 -0.31 -5.30 -13.19
CA ILE A 159 -0.19 -4.14 -14.08
C ILE A 159 1.25 -3.63 -14.11
N ALA A 160 1.86 -3.45 -12.94
CA ALA A 160 3.27 -3.09 -12.76
C ALA A 160 4.22 -4.01 -13.54
N TYR A 161 4.09 -5.32 -13.32
CA TYR A 161 4.95 -6.32 -13.95
C TYR A 161 4.79 -6.32 -15.47
N CYS A 162 3.56 -6.30 -15.99
CA CYS A 162 3.31 -6.22 -17.43
C CYS A 162 3.91 -4.95 -18.04
N THR A 163 3.78 -3.82 -17.35
CA THR A 163 4.35 -2.54 -17.78
C THR A 163 5.86 -2.59 -17.83
N ALA A 164 6.50 -3.11 -16.77
CA ALA A 164 7.95 -3.20 -16.69
C ALA A 164 8.54 -4.20 -17.70
N MET A 165 7.83 -5.28 -18.04
CA MET A 165 8.25 -6.21 -19.10
C MET A 165 8.32 -5.54 -20.48
N MET A 166 7.63 -4.41 -20.72
CA MET A 166 7.76 -3.68 -21.98
C MET A 166 9.18 -3.13 -22.21
N ALA A 167 10.01 -3.03 -21.16
CA ALA A 167 11.40 -2.60 -21.25
C ALA A 167 12.29 -3.50 -22.13
N PHE A 168 11.84 -4.73 -22.45
CA PHE A 168 12.52 -5.57 -23.45
C PHE A 168 12.45 -4.99 -24.87
N TRP A 169 11.42 -4.19 -25.18
CA TRP A 169 11.19 -3.62 -26.51
C TRP A 169 11.35 -2.09 -26.52
N LEU A 170 11.17 -1.43 -25.39
CA LEU A 170 11.20 0.02 -25.26
C LEU A 170 12.50 0.43 -24.54
N LEU A 171 13.45 0.95 -25.32
CA LEU A 171 14.80 1.32 -24.85
C LEU A 171 14.83 2.68 -24.11
N ASP A 172 13.86 3.57 -24.40
CA ASP A 172 13.81 4.95 -23.90
C ASP A 172 12.44 5.30 -23.29
N ILE A 173 12.11 4.69 -22.15
CA ILE A 173 11.05 5.17 -21.23
C ILE A 173 11.66 5.35 -19.85
#